data_AF-A0A7C5JP06-F1
#
_entry.id   AF-A0A7C5JP06-F1
#
_cell.length_a   1.000
_cell.length_b   1.000
_cell.length_c   1.000
_cell.angle_alpha   90.00
_cell.angle_beta   90.00
_cell.angle_gamma   90.00
#
_symmetry.space_group_name_H-M   'P 1'
#
loop_
_entity.id
_entity.type
_entity.pdbx_description
1 polymer ?
#
loop_
_entity_poly.entity_id
_entity_poly.type
_entity_poly.pdbx_seq_one_letter_code
_entity_poly.pdbx_strand_id
1 'polypeptide(L)'
;FGLEVRGRDRLAYIETLNDFLLEKNREGVNVALIIDEAQDLSPAVMEQIRLLSNLETDKHKLIQMVLCGQPELKERLARPDLRQLRQRITVRYHIPPLSLEDTAKYIQHRLTVAGCNNPNLFDKNAVREIYRYSHGCPRIINAVCDNALLAGYVLRQSIIDSHCVRKAIKQLEGP
;
A
#
# COMPACT_ATOMS: atom_id res chain seq x y z
N PHE A 1 -12.04 -8.46 14.55
CA PHE A 1 -12.93 -9.64 14.64
C PHE A 1 -14.08 -9.46 15.62
N GLY A 2 -14.07 -8.47 16.52
CA GLY A 2 -15.23 -8.19 17.39
C GLY A 2 -15.50 -9.27 18.45
N LEU A 3 -14.48 -10.05 18.81
CA LEU A 3 -14.60 -11.17 19.74
C LEU A 3 -14.71 -10.65 21.18
N GLU A 4 -15.69 -11.14 21.91
CA GLU A 4 -15.79 -10.94 23.36
C GLU A 4 -14.90 -11.96 24.08
N VAL A 5 -13.95 -11.48 24.87
CA VAL A 5 -13.04 -12.33 25.65
C VAL A 5 -13.46 -12.29 27.11
N ARG A 6 -13.78 -13.46 27.67
CA ARG A 6 -14.13 -13.62 29.08
C ARG A 6 -12.85 -13.80 29.91
N GLY A 7 -12.20 -12.69 30.26
CA GLY A 7 -10.94 -12.68 31.00
C GLY A 7 -10.09 -11.47 30.64
N ARG A 8 -9.03 -11.21 31.41
CA ARG A 8 -8.04 -10.16 31.10
C ARG A 8 -6.64 -10.72 30.88
N ASP A 9 -6.48 -12.03 30.89
CA ASP A 9 -5.20 -12.70 30.73
C ASP A 9 -4.96 -13.08 29.26
N ARG A 10 -3.68 -13.04 28.86
CA ARG A 10 -3.24 -13.23 27.48
C ARG A 10 -3.63 -14.61 26.92
N LEU A 11 -3.70 -15.63 27.77
CA LEU A 11 -4.07 -16.97 27.37
C LEU A 11 -5.51 -17.01 26.85
N ALA A 12 -6.46 -16.41 27.58
CA ALA A 12 -7.85 -16.32 27.17
C ALA A 12 -8.04 -15.62 25.81
N TYR A 13 -7.24 -14.58 25.52
CA TYR A 13 -7.27 -13.93 24.20
C TYR A 13 -6.80 -14.86 23.08
N ILE A 14 -5.72 -15.62 23.29
CA ILE A 14 -5.18 -16.53 22.28
C ILE A 14 -6.12 -17.71 22.06
N GLU A 15 -6.69 -18.28 23.12
CA GLU A 15 -7.66 -19.37 23.04
C GLU A 15 -8.93 -18.94 22.29
N THR A 16 -9.51 -17.80 22.68
CA THR A 16 -10.71 -17.26 22.00
C THR A 16 -10.45 -17.00 20.52
N LEU A 17 -9.27 -16.46 20.18
CA LEU A 17 -8.88 -16.25 18.79
C LEU A 17 -8.71 -17.57 18.05
N ASN A 18 -8.06 -18.56 18.66
CA ASN A 18 -7.84 -19.86 18.04
C ASN A 18 -9.16 -20.59 17.74
N ASP A 19 -10.08 -20.59 18.70
CA ASP A 19 -11.41 -21.19 18.54
C ASP A 19 -12.19 -20.53 17.38
N PHE A 20 -12.16 -19.20 17.33
CA PHE A 20 -12.75 -18.44 16.22
C PHE A 20 -12.13 -18.79 14.88
N LEU A 21 -10.79 -18.87 14.80
CA LEU A 21 -10.11 -19.21 13.54
C LEU A 21 -10.41 -20.64 13.09
N LEU A 22 -10.52 -21.59 14.03
CA LEU A 22 -10.91 -22.97 13.75
C LEU A 22 -12.35 -23.05 13.23
N GLU A 23 -13.28 -22.30 13.83
CA GLU A 23 -14.66 -22.20 13.36
C GLU A 23 -14.71 -21.64 11.93
N LYS A 24 -14.03 -20.53 11.66
CA LYS A 24 -13.99 -19.94 10.30
C LYS A 24 -13.34 -20.88 9.29
N ASN A 25 -12.31 -21.61 9.68
CA ASN A 25 -11.69 -22.61 8.81
C ASN A 25 -12.68 -23.75 8.46
N ARG A 26 -13.48 -24.23 9.41
CA ARG A 26 -14.54 -25.23 9.16
C ARG A 26 -15.63 -24.72 8.23
N GLU A 27 -15.93 -23.44 8.27
CA GLU A 27 -16.84 -22.76 7.33
C GLU A 27 -16.22 -22.52 5.93
N GLY A 28 -14.92 -22.82 5.74
CA GLY A 28 -14.20 -22.52 4.50
C GLY A 28 -13.86 -21.04 4.32
N VAL A 29 -13.93 -20.24 5.40
CA VAL A 29 -13.63 -18.81 5.40
C VAL A 29 -12.16 -18.60 5.75
N ASN A 30 -11.43 -17.93 4.86
CA ASN A 30 -10.05 -17.54 5.12
C ASN A 30 -10.00 -16.23 5.92
N VAL A 31 -9.37 -16.28 7.09
CA VAL A 31 -9.16 -15.09 7.92
C VAL A 31 -7.84 -14.42 7.56
N ALA A 32 -7.88 -13.12 7.25
CA ALA A 32 -6.70 -12.33 6.95
C ALA A 32 -6.43 -11.26 8.02
N LEU A 33 -5.15 -11.10 8.38
CA LEU A 33 -4.63 -10.01 9.20
C LEU A 33 -3.69 -9.16 8.34
N ILE A 34 -4.13 -7.93 8.06
CA ILE A 34 -3.34 -6.94 7.30
C ILE A 34 -2.80 -5.93 8.31
N ILE A 35 -1.49 -5.76 8.32
CA ILE A 35 -0.80 -4.80 9.17
C ILE A 35 -0.08 -3.84 8.25
N ASP A 36 -0.57 -2.60 8.22
CA ASP A 36 0.08 -1.50 7.52
C ASP A 36 1.09 -0.81 8.43
N GLU A 37 2.05 -0.10 7.82
CA GLU A 37 3.17 0.55 8.51
C GLU A 37 3.91 -0.38 9.49
N ALA A 38 4.09 -1.64 9.09
CA ALA A 38 4.66 -2.68 9.94
C ALA A 38 6.11 -2.37 10.35
N GLN A 39 6.79 -1.43 9.69
CA GLN A 39 8.09 -0.94 10.15
C GLN A 39 8.00 -0.21 11.49
N ASP A 40 6.83 0.25 11.94
CA ASP A 40 6.70 0.95 13.23
C ASP A 40 6.44 0.00 14.40
N LEU A 41 6.21 -1.29 14.13
CA LEU A 41 5.97 -2.29 15.15
C LEU A 41 7.17 -2.44 16.09
N SER A 42 6.89 -2.45 17.39
CA SER A 42 7.91 -2.73 18.39
C SER A 42 8.35 -4.20 18.34
N PRO A 43 9.58 -4.53 18.80
CA PRO A 43 10.05 -5.91 18.86
C PRO A 43 9.10 -6.85 19.62
N ALA A 44 8.48 -6.36 20.70
CA ALA A 44 7.52 -7.12 21.50
C ALA A 44 6.28 -7.51 20.70
N VAL A 45 5.78 -6.61 19.83
CA VAL A 45 4.61 -6.89 18.97
C VAL A 45 5.00 -7.81 17.81
N MET A 46 6.20 -7.66 17.23
CA MET A 46 6.71 -8.58 16.21
C MET A 46 6.81 -10.03 16.73
N GLU A 47 7.17 -10.20 18.00
CA GLU A 47 7.15 -11.50 18.66
C GLU A 47 5.73 -12.05 18.82
N GLN A 48 4.73 -11.19 19.08
CA GLN A 48 3.32 -11.63 19.08
C GLN A 48 2.88 -12.10 17.70
N ILE A 49 3.26 -11.39 16.65
CA ILE A 49 2.97 -11.78 15.26
C ILE A 49 3.61 -13.14 14.94
N ARG A 50 4.85 -13.36 15.39
CA ARG A 50 5.51 -14.66 15.28
C ARG A 50 4.70 -15.77 15.95
N LEU A 51 4.21 -15.53 17.17
CA LEU A 51 3.39 -16.50 17.89
C LEU A 51 2.06 -16.80 17.18
N LEU A 52 1.35 -15.76 16.72
CA LEU A 52 0.10 -15.91 15.98
C LEU A 52 0.30 -16.63 14.64
N SER A 53 1.44 -16.48 13.99
CA SER A 53 1.76 -17.19 12.74
C SER A 53 1.97 -18.71 12.92
N ASN A 54 2.03 -19.18 14.17
CA ASN A 54 2.00 -20.61 14.51
C ASN A 54 0.59 -21.19 14.54
N LEU A 55 -0.46 -20.38 14.51
CA LEU A 55 -1.83 -20.88 14.52
C LEU A 55 -2.11 -21.57 13.19
N GLU A 56 -1.97 -22.90 13.21
CA GLU A 56 -2.16 -23.78 12.08
C GLU A 56 -2.76 -25.10 12.56
N THR A 57 -3.52 -25.74 11.68
CA THR A 57 -3.85 -27.17 11.79
C THR A 57 -2.79 -27.97 11.06
N ASP A 58 -2.79 -29.29 11.22
CA ASP A 58 -1.88 -30.19 10.48
C ASP A 58 -1.93 -30.02 8.95
N LYS A 59 -2.99 -29.38 8.43
CA LYS A 59 -3.24 -29.22 6.99
C LYS A 59 -3.26 -27.77 6.51
N HIS A 60 -3.60 -26.80 7.36
CA HIS A 60 -3.85 -25.42 6.93
C HIS A 60 -3.41 -24.37 7.96
N LYS A 61 -2.82 -23.28 7.47
CA LYS A 61 -2.66 -22.03 8.24
C LYS A 61 -4.04 -21.48 8.57
N LEU A 62 -4.28 -21.17 9.85
CA LEU A 62 -5.56 -20.66 10.31
C LEU A 62 -5.75 -19.15 10.07
N ILE A 63 -4.64 -18.43 9.89
CA ILE A 63 -4.64 -16.99 9.63
C ILE A 63 -3.60 -16.66 8.56
N GLN A 64 -4.04 -15.91 7.53
CA GLN A 64 -3.15 -15.35 6.52
C GLN A 64 -2.70 -13.96 6.96
N MET A 65 -1.40 -13.71 6.99
CA MET A 65 -0.85 -12.42 7.41
C MET A 65 -0.23 -11.68 6.22
N VAL A 66 -0.54 -10.39 6.12
CA VAL A 66 0.08 -9.46 5.17
C VAL A 66 0.70 -8.33 5.96
N LEU A 67 2.03 -8.21 5.87
CA LEU A 67 2.79 -7.11 6.44
C LEU A 67 3.13 -6.12 5.31
N CYS A 68 2.62 -4.91 5.43
CA CYS A 68 2.86 -3.80 4.50
C CYS A 68 3.61 -2.69 5.24
N GLY A 69 4.43 -1.95 4.51
CA GLY A 69 5.22 -0.87 5.10
C GLY A 69 6.31 -0.39 4.16
N GLN A 70 7.13 0.50 4.70
CA GLN A 70 8.23 1.14 3.98
C GLN A 70 9.44 0.19 3.82
N PRO A 71 10.42 0.48 2.93
CA PRO A 71 11.60 -0.36 2.71
C PRO A 71 12.35 -0.80 3.98
N GLU A 72 12.32 0.03 5.03
CA GLU A 72 12.87 -0.20 6.37
C GLU A 72 12.31 -1.48 7.02
N LEU A 73 11.09 -1.89 6.68
CA LEU A 73 10.51 -3.17 7.12
C LEU A 73 11.38 -4.35 6.68
N LYS A 74 11.93 -4.31 5.46
CA LYS A 74 12.81 -5.37 4.93
C LYS A 74 14.07 -5.49 5.78
N GLU A 75 14.66 -4.35 6.17
CA GLU A 75 15.86 -4.30 7.01
C GLU A 75 15.56 -4.79 8.42
N ARG A 76 14.44 -4.36 9.01
CA ARG A 76 13.99 -4.85 10.31
C ARG A 76 13.80 -6.36 10.31
N LEU A 77 13.07 -6.90 9.34
CA LEU A 77 12.85 -8.34 9.19
C LEU A 77 14.16 -9.11 8.95
N ALA A 78 15.21 -8.46 8.44
CA ALA A 78 16.49 -9.10 8.21
C ALA A 78 17.32 -9.28 9.50
N ARG A 79 16.96 -8.62 10.60
CA ARG A 79 17.68 -8.71 11.87
C ARG A 79 17.69 -10.15 12.43
N PRO A 80 18.78 -10.56 13.12
CA PRO A 80 18.90 -11.93 13.65
C PRO A 80 17.81 -12.33 14.65
N ASP A 81 17.34 -11.40 15.48
CA ASP A 81 16.28 -11.59 16.48
C ASP A 81 14.92 -11.92 15.84
N LEU A 82 14.68 -11.46 14.61
CA LEU A 82 13.46 -11.76 13.85
C LEU A 82 13.61 -12.91 12.85
N ARG A 83 14.71 -13.67 12.91
CA ARG A 83 15.00 -14.77 11.96
C ARG A 83 13.86 -15.79 11.86
N GLN A 84 13.23 -16.14 12.98
CA GLN A 84 12.15 -17.12 13.01
C GLN A 84 10.88 -16.62 12.31
N LEU A 85 10.51 -15.34 12.52
CA LEU A 85 9.40 -14.72 11.80
C LEU A 85 9.74 -14.62 10.30
N ARG A 86 10.97 -14.19 9.97
CA ARG A 86 11.44 -14.10 8.59
C ARG A 86 11.33 -15.44 7.85
N GLN A 87 11.67 -16.56 8.47
CA GLN A 87 11.58 -17.88 7.84
C GLN A 87 10.13 -18.30 7.49
N ARG A 88 9.13 -17.71 8.14
CA ARG A 88 7.70 -17.99 7.90
C ARG A 88 7.08 -17.14 6.80
N ILE A 89 7.77 -16.11 6.34
CA ILE A 89 7.29 -15.25 5.26
C ILE A 89 7.58 -15.96 3.92
N THR A 90 6.54 -16.54 3.34
CA THR A 90 6.60 -17.28 2.06
C THR A 90 6.74 -16.34 0.86
N VAL A 91 6.06 -15.20 0.88
CA VAL A 91 6.03 -14.24 -0.22
C VAL A 91 6.62 -12.92 0.23
N ARG A 92 7.55 -12.39 -0.56
CA ARG A 92 8.11 -11.04 -0.40
C ARG A 92 7.99 -10.34 -1.73
N TYR A 93 7.41 -9.15 -1.71
CA TYR A 93 7.29 -8.33 -2.89
C TYR A 93 7.64 -6.89 -2.54
N HIS A 94 8.41 -6.25 -3.42
CA HIS A 94 8.67 -4.83 -3.35
C HIS A 94 7.95 -4.20 -4.54
N ILE A 95 7.06 -3.25 -4.26
CA ILE A 95 6.30 -2.55 -5.30
C ILE A 95 7.23 -1.46 -5.87
N PRO A 96 7.68 -1.58 -7.13
CA PRO A 96 8.48 -0.54 -7.75
C PRO A 96 7.62 0.68 -8.07
N PRO A 97 8.24 1.86 -8.30
CA PRO A 97 7.55 2.99 -8.91
C PRO A 97 6.94 2.60 -10.27
N LEU A 98 5.92 3.33 -10.69
CA LEU A 98 5.26 3.11 -11.98
C LEU A 98 6.23 3.36 -13.14
N SER A 99 6.13 2.57 -14.21
CA SER A 99 6.80 2.90 -15.47
C SER A 99 6.19 4.14 -16.13
N LEU A 100 6.79 4.66 -17.19
CA LEU A 100 6.17 5.73 -17.99
C LEU A 100 4.81 5.30 -18.54
N GLU A 101 4.70 4.05 -19.00
CA GLU A 101 3.45 3.50 -19.53
C GLU A 101 2.39 3.36 -18.43
N ASP A 102 2.77 2.84 -17.27
CA ASP A 102 1.85 2.70 -16.14
C ASP A 102 1.47 4.05 -15.55
N THR A 103 2.37 5.05 -15.61
CA THR A 103 2.06 6.43 -15.23
C THR A 103 0.97 7.01 -16.13
N ALA A 104 1.06 6.79 -17.45
CA ALA A 104 0.03 7.21 -18.39
C ALA A 104 -1.32 6.54 -18.09
N LYS A 105 -1.32 5.21 -17.89
CA LYS A 105 -2.52 4.44 -17.53
C LYS A 105 -3.11 4.86 -16.19
N TYR A 106 -2.25 5.14 -15.21
CA TYR A 106 -2.63 5.59 -13.88
C TYR A 106 -3.32 6.95 -13.93
N ILE A 107 -2.73 7.94 -14.60
CA ILE A 107 -3.34 9.27 -14.80
C ILE A 107 -4.70 9.10 -15.47
N GLN A 108 -4.76 8.29 -16.54
CA GLN A 108 -6.01 8.06 -17.26
C GLN A 108 -7.08 7.44 -16.38
N HIS A 109 -6.72 6.40 -15.63
CA HIS A 109 -7.66 5.73 -14.72
C HIS A 109 -8.20 6.69 -13.67
N ARG A 110 -7.34 7.53 -13.08
CA ARG A 110 -7.75 8.55 -12.09
C ARG A 110 -8.72 9.57 -12.69
N LEU A 111 -8.48 10.00 -13.94
CA LEU A 111 -9.41 10.89 -14.67
C LEU A 111 -10.75 10.23 -14.93
N THR A 112 -10.76 8.97 -15.37
CA THR A 112 -12.00 8.19 -15.58
C THR A 112 -12.80 8.09 -14.28
N VAL A 113 -12.15 7.79 -13.15
CA VAL A 113 -12.80 7.73 -11.83
C VAL A 113 -13.39 9.09 -11.43
N ALA A 114 -12.74 10.19 -11.81
CA ALA A 114 -13.24 11.55 -11.60
C ALA A 114 -14.33 11.99 -12.61
N GLY A 115 -14.77 11.11 -13.52
CA GLY A 115 -15.80 11.39 -14.52
C GLY A 115 -15.28 12.00 -15.83
N CYS A 116 -13.97 12.11 -16.01
CA CYS A 116 -13.36 12.58 -17.24
C CYS A 116 -12.92 11.41 -18.11
N ASN A 117 -13.66 11.17 -19.20
CA ASN A 117 -13.36 10.10 -20.16
C ASN A 117 -12.50 10.57 -21.35
N ASN A 118 -11.91 11.77 -21.30
CA ASN A 118 -11.04 12.27 -22.36
C ASN A 118 -9.63 11.68 -22.19
N PRO A 119 -9.19 10.73 -23.04
CA PRO A 119 -7.86 10.13 -22.94
C PRO A 119 -6.72 11.09 -23.28
N ASN A 120 -7.04 12.23 -23.88
CA ASN A 120 -6.08 13.22 -24.35
C ASN A 120 -6.11 14.50 -23.51
N LEU A 121 -6.70 14.47 -22.30
CA LEU A 121 -6.68 15.64 -21.41
C LEU A 121 -5.25 16.03 -21.05
N PHE A 122 -4.38 15.05 -20.80
CA PHE A 122 -2.94 15.27 -20.72
C PHE A 122 -2.30 14.80 -22.01
N ASP A 123 -1.55 15.68 -22.68
CA ASP A 123 -0.81 15.27 -23.87
C ASP A 123 0.38 14.36 -23.52
N LYS A 124 0.95 13.70 -24.54
CA LYS A 124 2.08 12.77 -24.35
C LYS A 124 3.32 13.45 -23.75
N ASN A 125 3.53 14.73 -24.01
CA ASN A 125 4.68 15.47 -23.48
C ASN A 125 4.46 15.86 -22.01
N ALA A 126 3.23 16.19 -21.63
CA ALA A 126 2.81 16.42 -20.24
C ALA A 126 3.02 15.15 -19.41
N VAL A 127 2.54 13.99 -19.88
CA VAL A 127 2.73 12.72 -19.18
C VAL A 127 4.22 12.37 -19.05
N ARG A 128 5.03 12.60 -20.09
CA ARG A 128 6.47 12.37 -20.03
C ARG A 128 7.14 13.27 -18.99
N GLU A 129 6.75 14.54 -18.92
CA GLU A 129 7.30 15.49 -17.94
C GLU A 129 6.87 15.14 -16.50
N ILE A 130 5.61 14.75 -16.31
CA ILE A 130 5.09 14.25 -15.02
C ILE A 130 5.89 13.03 -14.56
N TYR A 131 6.11 12.06 -15.44
CA TYR A 131 6.91 10.87 -15.13
C TYR A 131 8.36 11.23 -14.77
N ARG A 132 9.00 12.12 -15.54
CA ARG A 132 10.38 12.54 -15.29
C ARG A 132 10.56 13.18 -13.92
N TYR A 133 9.59 14.00 -13.50
CA TYR A 133 9.63 14.66 -12.20
C TYR A 133 9.25 13.72 -11.04
N SER A 134 8.18 12.94 -11.22
CA SER A 134 7.67 12.06 -10.17
C SER A 134 8.46 10.76 -9.99
N HIS A 135 9.29 10.40 -10.98
CA HIS A 135 9.93 9.09 -11.06
C HIS A 135 8.95 7.92 -10.93
N GLY A 136 7.70 8.10 -11.37
CA GLY A 136 6.66 7.08 -11.26
C GLY A 136 6.02 6.95 -9.88
N CYS A 137 6.32 7.84 -8.92
CA CYS A 137 5.70 7.83 -7.59
C CYS A 137 4.26 8.35 -7.65
N PRO A 138 3.23 7.53 -7.33
CA PRO A 138 1.82 7.95 -7.44
C PRO A 138 1.47 9.21 -6.64
N ARG A 139 2.07 9.39 -5.46
CA ARG A 139 1.86 10.57 -4.62
C ARG A 139 2.32 11.85 -5.32
N ILE A 140 3.49 11.82 -5.93
CA ILE A 140 4.05 12.97 -6.66
C ILE A 140 3.29 13.19 -7.97
N ILE A 141 2.94 12.11 -8.68
CA ILE A 141 2.10 12.19 -9.89
C ILE A 141 0.81 12.96 -9.58
N ASN A 142 0.08 12.57 -8.53
CA ASN A 142 -1.16 13.24 -8.15
C ASN A 142 -0.94 14.73 -7.86
N ALA A 143 0.07 15.06 -7.04
CA ALA A 143 0.38 16.44 -6.70
C ALA A 143 0.66 17.31 -7.94
N VAL A 144 1.44 16.79 -8.90
CA VAL A 144 1.71 17.51 -10.15
C VAL A 144 0.47 17.64 -11.01
N CYS A 145 -0.31 16.56 -11.17
CA CYS A 145 -1.53 16.56 -11.97
C CYS A 145 -2.56 17.56 -11.43
N ASP A 146 -2.79 17.61 -10.11
CA ASP A 146 -3.74 18.51 -9.48
C ASP A 146 -3.36 19.98 -9.74
N ASN A 147 -2.08 20.32 -9.57
CA ASN A 147 -1.58 21.67 -9.86
C ASN A 147 -1.60 22.00 -11.36
N ALA A 148 -1.32 21.02 -12.23
CA ALA A 148 -1.34 21.21 -13.67
C ALA A 148 -2.77 21.44 -14.18
N LEU A 149 -3.75 20.72 -13.63
CA LEU A 149 -5.17 20.93 -13.93
C LEU A 149 -5.64 22.31 -13.49
N LEU A 150 -5.24 22.77 -12.30
CA LEU A 150 -5.54 24.12 -11.82
C LEU A 150 -4.90 25.19 -12.71
N ALA A 151 -3.63 25.01 -13.12
CA ALA A 151 -2.96 25.91 -14.03
C ALA A 151 -3.65 25.97 -15.40
N GLY A 152 -4.03 24.82 -15.96
CA GLY A 152 -4.77 24.73 -17.22
C GLY A 152 -6.14 25.39 -17.15
N TYR A 153 -6.86 25.23 -16.03
CA TYR A 153 -8.12 25.92 -15.79
C TYR A 153 -7.97 27.44 -15.77
N VAL A 154 -6.98 27.97 -15.04
CA VAL A 154 -6.69 29.42 -15.00
C VAL A 154 -6.33 29.97 -16.38
N LEU A 155 -5.61 29.18 -17.19
CA LEU A 155 -5.23 29.54 -18.56
C LEU A 155 -6.33 29.24 -19.60
N ARG A 156 -7.50 28.73 -19.17
CA ARG A 156 -8.62 28.30 -20.03
C ARG A 156 -8.21 27.32 -21.13
N GLN A 157 -7.28 26.42 -20.84
CA GLN A 157 -6.85 25.38 -21.76
C GLN A 157 -7.72 24.13 -21.63
N SER A 158 -8.04 23.51 -22.77
CA SER A 158 -8.78 22.24 -22.84
C SER A 158 -7.88 21.00 -22.78
N ILE A 159 -6.57 21.19 -22.91
CA ILE A 159 -5.53 20.15 -22.88
C ILE A 159 -4.40 20.64 -21.98
N ILE A 160 -3.93 19.76 -21.11
CA ILE A 160 -2.77 19.96 -20.25
C ILE A 160 -1.53 19.52 -21.03
N ASP A 161 -0.72 20.50 -21.39
CA ASP A 161 0.55 20.31 -22.09
C ASP A 161 1.74 20.34 -21.12
N SER A 162 2.95 20.14 -21.66
CA SER A 162 4.19 20.22 -20.88
C SER A 162 4.43 21.60 -20.23
N HIS A 163 3.87 22.69 -20.76
CA HIS A 163 4.02 24.02 -20.19
C HIS A 163 3.23 24.15 -18.88
N CYS A 164 1.98 23.69 -18.86
CA CYS A 164 1.17 23.59 -17.64
C CYS A 164 1.85 22.75 -16.57
N VAL A 165 2.42 21.60 -16.95
CA VAL A 165 3.13 20.71 -16.02
C VAL A 165 4.38 21.39 -15.43
N ARG A 166 5.21 22.05 -16.23
CA ARG A 166 6.39 22.76 -15.70
C ARG A 166 6.01 23.88 -14.75
N LYS A 167 4.92 24.59 -15.01
CA LYS A 167 4.41 25.62 -14.11
C LYS A 167 3.93 25.02 -12.79
N ALA A 168 3.23 23.89 -12.85
CA ALA A 168 2.81 23.13 -11.67
C ALA A 168 4.00 22.63 -10.84
N ILE A 169 5.04 22.10 -11.48
CA ILE A 169 6.28 21.65 -10.81
C ILE A 169 6.95 22.82 -10.08
N LYS A 170 7.16 23.96 -10.76
CA LYS A 170 7.75 25.15 -10.12
C LYS A 170 6.95 25.62 -8.90
N GLN A 171 5.63 25.50 -8.94
CA GLN A 171 4.78 25.87 -7.82
C GLN A 171 4.91 24.89 -6.63
N LEU A 172 5.12 23.60 -6.90
CA LEU A 172 5.33 22.57 -5.87
C LEU A 172 6.69 22.70 -5.18
N GLU A 173 7.72 23.09 -5.90
CA GLU A 173 9.08 23.28 -5.35
C GLU A 173 9.20 24.52 -4.46
N GLY A 174 8.22 25.44 -4.55
CA GLY A 174 8.27 26.73 -3.88
C GLY A 174 9.12 27.76 -4.63
N PRO A 175 9.03 29.05 -4.23
CA PRO A 175 9.86 30.12 -4.79
C PRO A 175 11.34 30.01 -4.40
#